data_AF-A0A5N6P9J2-F1
#
_entry.id   AF-A0A5N6P9J2-F1
#
_cell.length_a   1.000
_cell.length_b   1.000
_cell.length_c   1.000
_cell.angle_alpha   90.00
_cell.angle_beta   90.00
_cell.angle_gamma   90.00
#
_symmetry.space_group_name_H-M   'P 1'
#
loop_
_entity.id
_entity.type
_entity.pdbx_description
1 polymer ?
#
loop_
_entity_poly.entity_id
_entity_poly.type
_entity_poly.pdbx_seq_one_letter_code
_entity_poly.pdbx_strand_id
1 'polypeptide(L)'
;MLQSDASSTSTVYKDTSPAGTPCYIDPEYQRTGLVSPKFDVYALGMVILQLLTARPCGELASVLDPDAGEWPVNETKELAILGLSCAGLRRKDRPDLKNQVLPVLERLKGVADEAQRSTYVTQSVPPNHFVCPLLKDVMVDPCVADDGYTYDRRAIEQWFEESHCSPMTNLPLTSKTLTPNYSLLSAILEWKSTK
;
A
#
# COMPACT_ATOMS: atom_id res chain seq x y z
N MET A 1 7.62 43.57 -36.74
CA MET A 1 8.58 42.59 -36.21
C MET A 1 8.27 42.41 -34.74
N LEU A 2 7.68 41.27 -34.37
CA LEU A 2 7.39 40.91 -32.98
C LEU A 2 8.72 40.57 -32.31
N GLN A 3 9.15 41.38 -31.35
CA GLN A 3 10.25 41.03 -30.45
C GLN A 3 9.73 39.95 -29.50
N SER A 4 10.37 38.79 -29.54
CA SER A 4 10.11 37.64 -28.70
C SER A 4 10.73 37.88 -27.32
N ASP A 5 9.87 38.09 -26.31
CA ASP A 5 10.27 38.11 -24.91
C ASP A 5 10.74 36.72 -24.49
N ALA A 6 12.00 36.64 -24.05
CA ALA A 6 12.56 35.46 -23.40
C ALA A 6 11.83 35.25 -22.07
N SER A 7 10.93 34.26 -22.05
CA SER A 7 10.20 33.82 -20.86
C SER A 7 11.17 33.35 -19.78
N SER A 8 11.55 34.26 -18.88
CA SER A 8 12.25 33.94 -17.64
C SER A 8 11.30 33.14 -16.76
N THR A 9 11.51 31.82 -16.72
CA THR A 9 10.78 30.92 -15.81
C THR A 9 11.30 31.17 -14.40
N SER A 10 10.73 32.18 -13.72
CA SER A 10 10.99 32.43 -12.30
C SER A 10 10.12 31.50 -11.47
N THR A 11 10.72 30.57 -10.74
CA THR A 11 9.99 29.74 -9.77
C THR A 11 9.68 30.59 -8.55
N VAL A 12 8.40 30.90 -8.34
CA VAL A 12 7.92 31.52 -7.10
C VAL A 12 8.06 30.50 -5.97
N TYR A 13 8.92 30.78 -4.99
CA TYR A 13 8.98 30.02 -3.74
C TYR A 13 8.47 30.87 -2.59
N LYS A 14 7.81 30.22 -1.61
CA LYS A 14 7.43 30.83 -0.35
C LYS A 14 8.36 30.27 0.72
N ASP A 15 8.92 31.17 1.53
CA ASP A 15 9.73 30.77 2.68
C ASP A 15 8.77 30.35 3.81
N THR A 16 8.58 29.05 3.96
CA THR A 16 7.71 28.46 4.97
C THR A 16 8.54 27.60 5.91
N SER A 17 8.17 27.59 7.20
CA SER A 17 8.76 26.67 8.17
C SER A 17 8.73 25.22 7.65
N PRO A 18 9.76 24.40 7.94
CA PRO A 18 9.77 23.00 7.56
C PRO A 18 8.50 22.29 8.04
N ALA A 19 7.85 21.56 7.13
CA ALA A 19 6.64 20.81 7.40
C ALA A 19 6.83 19.35 6.98
N GLY A 20 6.22 18.42 7.72
CA GLY A 20 6.32 17.00 7.41
C GLY A 20 5.71 16.12 8.48
N THR A 21 5.49 14.86 8.14
CA THR A 21 5.05 13.85 9.10
C THR A 21 6.18 13.56 10.10
N PRO A 22 5.92 13.63 11.41
CA PRO A 22 6.93 13.29 12.42
C PRO A 22 7.59 11.95 12.10
N CYS A 23 8.91 11.91 12.23
CA CYS A 23 9.78 10.76 11.99
C CYS A 23 10.10 10.36 10.54
N TYR A 24 9.35 10.84 9.54
CA TYR A 24 9.73 10.73 8.12
C TYR A 24 10.45 11.99 7.61
N ILE A 25 10.37 13.07 8.39
CA ILE A 25 11.05 14.32 8.08
C ILE A 25 12.57 14.14 8.12
N ASP A 26 13.24 14.57 7.05
CA ASP A 26 14.70 14.56 6.97
C ASP A 26 15.29 15.52 8.02
N PRO A 27 16.21 15.06 8.90
CA PRO A 27 16.82 15.89 9.93
C PRO A 27 17.58 17.09 9.36
N GLU A 28 18.16 16.97 8.17
CA GLU A 28 18.85 18.07 7.49
C GLU A 28 17.85 19.08 6.93
N TYR A 29 16.73 18.63 6.34
CA TYR A 29 15.63 19.50 5.93
C TYR A 29 15.00 20.22 7.13
N GLN A 30 14.73 19.50 8.23
CA GLN A 30 14.17 20.08 9.45
C GLN A 30 15.06 21.19 10.04
N ARG A 31 16.39 21.01 9.97
CA ARG A 31 17.36 21.97 10.50
C ARG A 31 17.63 23.15 9.56
N THR A 32 17.63 22.91 8.25
CA THR A 32 18.11 23.89 7.25
C THR A 32 17.01 24.51 6.38
N GLY A 33 15.82 23.90 6.34
CA GLY A 33 14.76 24.26 5.40
C GLY A 33 15.06 23.91 3.94
N LEU A 34 16.21 23.30 3.64
CA LEU A 34 16.66 23.11 2.26
C LEU A 34 15.96 21.91 1.59
N VAL A 35 15.19 22.21 0.54
CA VAL A 35 14.49 21.25 -0.29
C VAL A 35 15.45 20.66 -1.33
N SER A 36 15.59 19.34 -1.38
CA SER A 36 16.33 18.59 -2.39
C SER A 36 15.81 17.15 -2.52
N PRO A 37 15.97 16.46 -3.66
CA PRO A 37 15.52 15.07 -3.78
C PRO A 37 16.07 14.09 -2.72
N LYS A 38 17.14 14.47 -1.98
CA LYS A 38 17.71 13.67 -0.90
C LYS A 38 16.82 13.59 0.34
N PHE A 39 15.89 14.51 0.58
CA PHE A 39 14.94 14.35 1.71
C PHE A 39 13.91 13.26 1.39
N ASP A 40 13.49 13.11 0.12
CA ASP A 40 12.61 12.01 -0.30
C ASP A 40 13.32 10.66 -0.14
N VAL A 41 14.62 10.60 -0.44
CA VAL A 41 15.44 9.39 -0.20
C VAL A 41 15.47 9.03 1.29
N TYR A 42 15.56 10.03 2.18
CA TYR A 42 15.48 9.78 3.63
C TYR A 42 14.12 9.21 4.03
N ALA A 43 13.03 9.84 3.59
CA ALA A 43 11.67 9.38 3.88
C ALA A 43 11.45 7.94 3.38
N LEU A 44 11.95 7.61 2.18
CA LEU A 44 11.93 6.25 1.65
C LEU A 44 12.70 5.27 2.54
N GLY A 45 13.87 5.66 3.06
CA GLY A 45 14.64 4.84 4.01
C GLY A 45 13.84 4.52 5.28
N MET A 46 13.17 5.54 5.84
CA MET A 46 12.32 5.36 7.01
C MET A 46 11.12 4.44 6.72
N VAL A 47 10.50 4.56 5.55
CA VAL A 47 9.41 3.66 5.10
C VAL A 47 9.91 2.23 4.97
N ILE A 48 11.08 1.99 4.36
CA ILE A 48 11.65 0.64 4.23
C ILE A 48 11.87 0.01 5.62
N LEU A 49 12.47 0.76 6.55
CA LEU A 49 12.74 0.26 7.91
C LEU A 49 11.44 -0.01 8.69
N GLN A 50 10.43 0.83 8.50
CA GLN A 50 9.11 0.61 9.07
C GLN A 50 8.45 -0.66 8.52
N LEU A 51 8.50 -0.88 7.20
CA LEU A 51 7.94 -2.08 6.58
C LEU A 51 8.62 -3.36 7.08
N LEU A 52 9.93 -3.31 7.31
CA LEU A 52 10.69 -4.46 7.84
C LEU A 52 10.37 -4.77 9.30
N THR A 53 9.99 -3.76 10.09
CA THR A 53 9.82 -3.90 11.55
C THR A 53 8.37 -3.90 12.01
N ALA A 54 7.44 -3.50 11.13
CA ALA A 54 6.04 -3.17 11.43
C ALA A 54 5.86 -2.18 12.60
N ARG A 55 6.91 -1.41 12.93
CA ARG A 55 6.93 -0.50 14.07
C ARG A 55 6.97 0.96 13.64
N PRO A 56 6.38 1.86 14.44
CA PRO A 56 6.54 3.29 14.22
C PRO A 56 8.02 3.68 14.34
N CYS A 57 8.41 4.73 13.62
CA CYS A 57 9.78 5.21 13.61
C CYS A 57 10.30 5.49 15.04
N GLY A 58 11.43 4.87 15.39
CA GLY A 58 12.14 5.09 16.65
C GLY A 58 12.27 3.85 17.55
N GLU A 59 11.43 2.84 17.37
CA GLU A 59 11.55 1.56 18.07
C GLU A 59 12.13 0.46 17.15
N LEU A 60 13.42 0.56 16.83
CA LEU A 60 14.15 -0.52 16.14
C LEU A 60 14.63 -1.61 17.13
N ALA A 61 13.78 -1.97 18.10
CA ALA A 61 14.13 -2.93 19.15
C ALA A 61 13.98 -4.40 18.71
N SER A 62 13.10 -4.67 17.73
CA SER A 62 12.94 -6.00 17.11
C SER A 62 13.55 -6.02 15.71
N VAL A 63 14.19 -7.13 15.36
CA VAL A 63 14.99 -7.26 14.13
C VAL A 63 14.11 -7.27 12.87
N LEU A 64 12.94 -7.93 12.91
CA LEU A 64 11.95 -8.01 11.82
C LEU A 64 10.53 -8.15 12.38
N ASP A 65 9.51 -7.82 11.58
CA ASP A 65 8.09 -8.05 11.86
C ASP A 65 7.81 -9.55 12.05
N PRO A 66 7.37 -9.99 13.25
CA PRO A 66 7.06 -11.40 13.52
C PRO A 66 5.79 -11.89 12.81
N ASP A 67 4.87 -11.00 12.43
CA ASP A 67 3.58 -11.35 11.83
C ASP A 67 3.66 -11.49 10.29
N ALA A 68 4.79 -11.08 9.69
CA ALA A 68 5.03 -11.13 8.24
C ALA A 68 5.43 -12.52 7.70
N GLY A 69 5.45 -13.56 8.56
CA GLY A 69 5.78 -14.92 8.18
C GLY A 69 7.29 -15.16 8.00
N GLU A 70 7.65 -16.04 7.05
CA GLU A 70 9.05 -16.37 6.78
C GLU A 70 9.72 -15.31 5.90
N TRP A 71 10.72 -14.64 6.47
CA TRP A 71 11.51 -13.64 5.75
C TRP A 71 12.65 -14.29 4.95
N PRO A 72 12.79 -13.96 3.65
CA PRO A 72 13.94 -14.38 2.85
C PRO A 72 15.20 -13.61 3.32
N VAL A 73 16.02 -14.28 4.13
CA VAL A 73 17.10 -13.66 4.93
C VAL A 73 18.05 -12.78 4.10
N ASN A 74 18.40 -13.20 2.88
CA ASN A 74 19.37 -12.48 2.05
C ASN A 74 18.77 -11.17 1.50
N GLU A 75 17.58 -11.26 0.93
CA GLU A 75 16.80 -10.16 0.36
C GLU A 75 16.40 -9.17 1.45
N THR A 76 15.97 -9.67 2.61
CA THR A 76 15.64 -8.86 3.78
C THR A 76 16.85 -8.09 4.29
N LYS A 77 18.01 -8.75 4.40
CA LYS A 77 19.25 -8.10 4.81
C LYS A 77 19.66 -7.01 3.83
N GLU A 78 19.55 -7.28 2.54
CA GLU A 78 19.85 -6.30 1.50
C GLU A 78 18.91 -5.09 1.57
N LEU A 79 17.61 -5.32 1.72
CA LEU A 79 16.62 -4.26 1.86
C LEU A 79 16.85 -3.43 3.13
N ALA A 80 17.23 -4.06 4.24
CA ALA A 80 17.56 -3.37 5.49
C ALA A 80 18.78 -2.46 5.34
N ILE A 81 19.84 -2.94 4.69
CA ILE A 81 21.05 -2.15 4.40
C ILE A 81 20.70 -0.96 3.50
N LEU A 82 19.86 -1.17 2.49
CA LEU A 82 19.38 -0.09 1.63
C LEU A 82 18.60 0.97 2.43
N GLY A 83 17.65 0.53 3.28
CA GLY A 83 16.87 1.39 4.16
C GLY A 83 17.76 2.24 5.08
N LEU A 84 18.73 1.62 5.74
CA LEU A 84 19.72 2.30 6.60
C LEU A 84 20.57 3.31 5.82
N SER A 85 20.99 2.97 4.60
CA SER A 85 21.79 3.86 3.75
C SER A 85 20.99 5.09 3.31
N CYS A 86 19.71 4.89 2.97
CA CYS A 86 18.76 5.95 2.66
C CYS A 86 18.45 6.85 3.86
N ALA A 87 18.30 6.27 5.06
CA ALA A 87 18.04 6.96 6.32
C ALA A 87 19.27 7.64 6.97
N GLY A 88 20.37 7.81 6.22
CA GLY A 88 21.58 8.47 6.71
C GLY A 88 21.32 9.91 7.16
N LEU A 89 21.91 10.32 8.30
CA LEU A 89 21.73 11.66 8.86
C LEU A 89 22.29 12.78 7.99
N ARG A 90 23.32 12.49 7.16
CA ARG A 90 23.91 13.46 6.23
C ARG A 90 23.41 13.20 4.82
N ARG A 91 22.86 14.21 4.13
CA ARG A 91 22.36 14.10 2.75
C ARG A 91 23.37 13.52 1.74
N LYS A 92 24.66 13.76 1.99
CA LYS A 92 25.76 13.35 1.11
C LYS A 92 26.07 11.85 1.19
N ASP A 93 25.73 11.20 2.30
CA ASP A 93 25.96 9.77 2.48
C ASP A 93 24.84 8.94 1.85
N ARG A 94 23.68 9.56 1.62
CA ARG A 94 22.52 8.88 1.04
C ARG A 94 22.79 8.51 -0.41
N PRO A 95 22.39 7.31 -0.86
CA PRO A 95 22.53 6.89 -2.24
C PRO A 95 21.73 7.78 -3.20
N ASP A 96 22.06 7.70 -4.48
CA ASP A 96 21.26 8.29 -5.55
C ASP A 96 20.03 7.42 -5.84
N LEU A 97 18.86 8.04 -5.92
CA LEU A 97 17.60 7.31 -6.08
C LEU A 97 17.56 6.50 -7.39
N LYS A 98 17.99 7.11 -8.50
CA LYS A 98 17.89 6.49 -9.83
C LYS A 98 18.96 5.43 -10.06
N ASN A 99 20.20 5.74 -9.67
CA ASN A 99 21.35 4.94 -10.06
C ASN A 99 21.75 3.88 -9.02
N GLN A 100 21.31 4.03 -7.77
CA GLN A 100 21.73 3.13 -6.68
C GLN A 100 20.53 2.48 -5.96
N VAL A 101 19.48 3.24 -5.64
CA VAL A 101 18.31 2.70 -4.92
C VAL A 101 17.40 1.89 -5.85
N LEU A 102 16.99 2.49 -6.97
CA LEU A 102 16.02 1.87 -7.89
C LEU A 102 16.47 0.51 -8.42
N PRO A 103 17.73 0.29 -8.87
CA PRO A 103 18.16 -1.01 -9.38
C PRO A 103 18.08 -2.14 -8.33
N VAL A 104 18.32 -1.81 -7.06
CA VAL A 104 18.19 -2.77 -5.94
C VAL A 104 16.71 -3.12 -5.73
N LEU A 105 15.84 -2.11 -5.70
CA LEU A 105 14.39 -2.33 -5.54
C LEU A 105 13.78 -3.11 -6.70
N GLU A 106 14.20 -2.84 -7.94
CA GLU A 106 13.74 -3.59 -9.12
C GLU A 106 14.13 -5.07 -9.06
N ARG A 107 15.36 -5.37 -8.62
CA ARG A 107 15.81 -6.75 -8.43
C ARG A 107 15.03 -7.46 -7.33
N LEU A 108 14.86 -6.82 -6.17
CA LEU A 108 14.08 -7.38 -5.05
C LEU A 108 12.62 -7.59 -5.43
N LYS A 109 12.04 -6.68 -6.22
CA LYS A 109 10.71 -6.84 -6.80
C LYS A 109 10.64 -8.09 -7.69
N GLY A 110 11.65 -8.34 -8.51
CA GLY A 110 11.70 -9.55 -9.35
C GLY A 110 11.64 -10.85 -8.53
N VAL A 111 12.31 -10.89 -7.37
CA VAL A 111 12.25 -12.03 -6.43
C VAL A 111 10.84 -12.15 -5.83
N ALA A 112 10.25 -11.04 -5.40
CA ALA A 112 8.88 -11.02 -4.87
C ALA A 112 7.85 -11.47 -5.92
N ASP A 113 7.96 -11.00 -7.16
CA ASP A 113 7.09 -11.37 -8.27
C ASP A 113 7.20 -12.88 -8.60
N GLU A 114 8.40 -13.46 -8.51
CA GLU A 114 8.61 -14.90 -8.73
C GLU A 114 8.04 -15.74 -7.58
N ALA A 115 8.28 -15.33 -6.33
CA ALA A 115 7.67 -15.97 -5.16
C ALA A 115 6.13 -15.91 -5.25
N GLN A 116 5.59 -14.76 -5.63
CA GLN A 116 4.16 -14.61 -5.88
C GLN A 116 3.68 -15.55 -6.98
N ARG A 117 4.34 -15.61 -8.14
CA ARG A 117 3.98 -16.56 -9.21
C ARG A 117 3.97 -18.01 -8.73
N SER A 118 4.96 -18.42 -7.94
CA SER A 118 5.02 -19.76 -7.36
C SER A 118 3.83 -20.01 -6.41
N THR A 119 3.46 -19.03 -5.59
CA THR A 119 2.24 -19.13 -4.77
C THR A 119 0.95 -19.13 -5.60
N TYR A 120 0.87 -18.35 -6.68
CA TYR A 120 -0.28 -18.28 -7.58
C TYR A 120 -0.50 -19.55 -8.40
N VAL A 121 0.56 -20.32 -8.69
CA VAL A 121 0.43 -21.66 -9.29
C VAL A 121 -0.19 -22.66 -8.31
N THR A 122 -0.07 -22.40 -7.00
CA THR A 122 -0.56 -23.29 -5.94
C THR A 122 -1.89 -22.82 -5.32
N GLN A 123 -2.20 -21.53 -5.38
CA GLN A 123 -3.49 -20.98 -4.97
C GLN A 123 -4.32 -20.66 -6.21
N SER A 124 -5.35 -21.48 -6.49
CA SER A 124 -6.33 -21.07 -7.50
C SER A 124 -6.93 -19.73 -7.07
N VAL A 125 -6.75 -18.69 -7.87
CA VAL A 125 -7.28 -17.35 -7.55
C VAL A 125 -8.81 -17.45 -7.62
N PRO A 126 -9.55 -16.97 -6.62
CA PRO A 126 -11.01 -16.97 -6.69
C PRO A 126 -11.47 -16.15 -7.88
N PRO A 127 -12.37 -16.67 -8.73
CA PRO A 127 -13.08 -15.85 -9.69
C PRO A 127 -13.65 -14.58 -9.05
N ASN A 128 -13.54 -13.44 -9.73
CA ASN A 128 -13.90 -12.13 -9.16
C ASN A 128 -15.32 -12.06 -8.58
N HIS A 129 -16.27 -12.82 -9.14
CA HIS A 129 -17.64 -12.86 -8.68
C HIS A 129 -17.83 -13.60 -7.34
N PHE A 130 -16.80 -14.30 -6.85
CA PHE A 130 -16.78 -14.90 -5.51
C PHE A 130 -16.30 -13.93 -4.44
N VAL A 131 -15.69 -12.80 -4.84
CA VAL A 131 -15.04 -11.86 -3.92
C VAL A 131 -16.01 -10.76 -3.50
N CYS A 132 -16.12 -10.53 -2.20
CA CYS A 132 -16.93 -9.47 -1.63
C CYS A 132 -16.36 -8.08 -1.99
N PRO A 133 -17.17 -7.15 -2.55
CA PRO A 133 -16.71 -5.79 -2.83
C PRO A 133 -16.30 -4.99 -1.59
N LEU A 134 -16.86 -5.31 -0.42
CA LEU A 134 -16.53 -4.67 0.86
C LEU A 134 -15.29 -5.31 1.52
N LEU A 135 -15.29 -6.63 1.74
CA LEU A 135 -14.20 -7.33 2.45
C LEU A 135 -12.95 -7.56 1.61
N LYS A 136 -13.08 -7.54 0.27
CA LYS A 136 -12.03 -7.95 -0.68
C LYS A 136 -11.53 -9.39 -0.48
N ASP A 137 -12.39 -10.25 0.07
CA ASP A 137 -12.15 -11.67 0.28
C ASP A 137 -13.35 -12.51 -0.23
N VAL A 138 -13.16 -13.82 -0.39
CA VAL A 138 -14.20 -14.76 -0.86
C VAL A 138 -15.39 -14.75 0.10
N MET A 139 -16.59 -14.51 -0.44
CA MET A 139 -17.82 -14.50 0.34
C MET A 139 -18.05 -15.85 1.04
N VAL A 140 -18.36 -15.79 2.33
CA VAL A 140 -18.74 -16.96 3.13
C VAL A 140 -20.25 -17.15 3.09
N ASP A 141 -20.99 -16.04 3.20
CA ASP A 141 -22.45 -16.00 3.10
C ASP A 141 -22.88 -14.91 2.10
N PRO A 142 -22.94 -15.22 0.79
CA PRO A 142 -23.26 -14.24 -0.23
C PRO A 142 -24.74 -13.84 -0.17
N CYS A 143 -25.01 -12.55 0.00
CA CYS A 143 -26.35 -11.97 -0.03
C CYS A 143 -26.44 -10.76 -0.96
N VAL A 144 -27.56 -10.63 -1.66
CA VAL A 144 -27.87 -9.53 -2.57
C VAL A 144 -28.61 -8.44 -1.81
N ALA A 145 -28.10 -7.21 -1.90
CA ALA A 145 -28.78 -6.03 -1.40
C ALA A 145 -29.73 -5.45 -2.46
N ASP A 146 -30.52 -4.46 -2.08
CA ASP A 146 -31.55 -3.83 -2.94
C ASP A 146 -30.97 -3.12 -4.18
N ASP A 147 -29.66 -2.83 -4.19
CA ASP A 147 -28.93 -2.31 -5.35
C ASP A 147 -28.55 -3.38 -6.39
N GLY A 148 -28.85 -4.65 -6.12
CA GLY A 148 -28.53 -5.78 -7.00
C GLY A 148 -27.10 -6.30 -6.89
N TYR A 149 -26.26 -5.72 -6.03
CA TYR A 149 -24.90 -6.21 -5.80
C TYR A 149 -24.90 -7.29 -4.71
N THR A 150 -23.96 -8.24 -4.84
CA THR A 150 -23.76 -9.30 -3.84
C THR A 150 -22.59 -8.97 -2.92
N TYR A 151 -22.81 -9.14 -1.63
CA TYR A 151 -21.83 -8.89 -0.57
C TYR A 151 -21.78 -10.10 0.36
N ASP A 152 -20.75 -10.18 1.20
CA ASP A 152 -20.78 -11.06 2.36
C ASP A 152 -21.75 -10.48 3.39
N ARG A 153 -22.64 -11.31 3.93
CA ARG A 153 -23.67 -10.91 4.89
C ARG A 153 -23.11 -10.05 6.02
N ARG A 154 -22.03 -10.49 6.66
CA ARG A 154 -21.47 -9.80 7.83
C ARG A 154 -20.98 -8.41 7.46
N ALA A 155 -20.40 -8.27 6.28
CA ALA A 155 -19.84 -7.01 5.80
C ALA A 155 -20.94 -5.98 5.48
N ILE A 156 -22.00 -6.41 4.79
CA ILE A 156 -23.08 -5.50 4.43
C ILE A 156 -23.98 -5.15 5.62
N GLU A 157 -24.19 -6.09 6.54
CA GLU A 157 -24.91 -5.82 7.80
C GLU A 157 -24.18 -4.77 8.63
N GLN A 158 -22.85 -4.90 8.77
CA GLN A 158 -22.04 -3.90 9.45
C GLN A 158 -22.08 -2.52 8.75
N TRP A 159 -21.99 -2.49 7.42
CA TRP A 159 -22.12 -1.25 6.65
C TRP A 159 -23.46 -0.56 6.89
N PHE A 160 -24.54 -1.33 7.02
CA PHE A 160 -25.88 -0.81 7.31
C PHE A 160 -26.06 -0.25 8.72
N GLU A 161 -25.16 -0.50 9.66
CA GLU A 161 -25.21 0.15 10.97
C GLU A 161 -24.88 1.66 10.84
N GLU A 162 -23.97 2.01 9.95
CA GLU A 162 -23.46 3.37 9.78
C GLU A 162 -24.05 4.10 8.56
N SER A 163 -24.58 3.35 7.58
CA SER A 163 -24.99 3.90 6.29
C SER A 163 -26.36 3.40 5.84
N HIS A 164 -27.03 4.25 5.04
CA HIS A 164 -28.26 3.92 4.31
C HIS A 164 -28.06 3.94 2.80
N CYS A 165 -26.80 3.97 2.33
CA CYS A 165 -26.45 4.02 0.92
C CYS A 165 -25.80 2.71 0.46
N SER A 166 -25.87 2.44 -0.84
CA SER A 166 -25.17 1.36 -1.51
C SER A 166 -23.65 1.53 -1.36
N PRO A 167 -22.91 0.51 -0.90
CA PRO A 167 -21.44 0.54 -0.87
C PRO A 167 -20.79 0.76 -2.24
N MET A 168 -21.46 0.35 -3.32
CA MET A 168 -20.91 0.37 -4.67
C MET A 168 -21.19 1.68 -5.40
N THR A 169 -22.37 2.26 -5.19
CA THR A 169 -22.83 3.42 -5.95
C THR A 169 -22.95 4.69 -5.11
N ASN A 170 -22.87 4.58 -3.78
CA ASN A 170 -23.16 5.64 -2.81
C ASN A 170 -24.57 6.25 -2.94
N LEU A 171 -25.48 5.58 -3.66
CA LEU A 171 -26.87 6.00 -3.78
C LEU A 171 -27.71 5.46 -2.60
N PRO A 172 -28.73 6.20 -2.13
CA PRO A 172 -29.64 5.71 -1.09
C PRO A 172 -30.31 4.41 -1.50
N LEU A 173 -30.36 3.45 -0.58
CA LEU A 173 -31.08 2.18 -0.78
C LEU A 173 -32.54 2.32 -0.38
N THR A 174 -33.44 1.68 -1.12
CA THR A 174 -34.88 1.67 -0.80
C THR A 174 -35.17 0.84 0.45
N SER A 175 -34.41 -0.25 0.63
CA SER A 175 -34.49 -1.12 1.80
C SER A 175 -33.12 -1.68 2.21
N LYS A 176 -33.00 -2.08 3.48
CA LYS A 176 -31.89 -2.86 4.04
C LYS A 176 -32.15 -4.37 3.98
N THR A 177 -33.14 -4.81 3.21
CA THR A 177 -33.45 -6.23 3.04
C THR A 177 -32.32 -6.92 2.30
N LEU A 178 -31.83 -8.03 2.85
CA LEU A 178 -30.80 -8.87 2.23
C LEU A 178 -31.42 -10.19 1.77
N THR A 179 -31.25 -10.50 0.48
CA THR A 179 -31.71 -11.75 -0.11
C THR A 179 -30.54 -12.73 -0.25
N PRO A 180 -30.56 -13.92 0.37
CA PRO A 180 -29.49 -14.90 0.21
C PRO A 180 -29.28 -15.31 -1.26
N ASN A 181 -28.02 -15.42 -1.70
CA ASN A 181 -27.64 -15.88 -3.04
C ASN A 181 -27.12 -17.32 -3.00
N TYR A 182 -28.04 -18.28 -2.86
CA TYR A 182 -27.71 -19.71 -2.77
C TYR A 182 -26.98 -20.26 -4.02
N SER A 183 -27.25 -19.69 -5.20
CA SER A 183 -26.57 -20.06 -6.44
C SER A 183 -25.08 -19.73 -6.38
N LEU A 184 -24.74 -18.51 -5.95
CA LEU A 184 -23.35 -18.10 -5.79
C LEU A 184 -22.66 -18.86 -4.66
N LEU A 185 -23.37 -19.08 -3.55
CA LEU A 185 -22.86 -19.88 -2.44
C LEU A 185 -22.47 -21.29 -2.90
N SER A 186 -23.33 -21.94 -3.69
CA SER A 186 -23.07 -23.29 -4.21
C SER A 186 -21.83 -23.32 -5.12
N ALA A 187 -21.70 -22.34 -6.02
CA ALA A 187 -20.54 -22.21 -6.90
C ALA A 187 -19.23 -21.97 -6.13
N ILE A 188 -19.26 -21.16 -5.06
CA ILE A 188 -18.11 -20.90 -4.18
C ILE A 188 -17.70 -22.19 -3.48
N LEU A 189 -18.65 -22.96 -2.96
CA LEU A 189 -18.37 -24.22 -2.24
C LEU A 189 -17.77 -25.28 -3.17
N GLU A 190 -18.31 -25.43 -4.39
CA GLU A 190 -17.77 -26.33 -5.40
C GLU A 190 -16.33 -25.95 -5.78
N TRP A 191 -16.07 -24.66 -6.00
CA TRP A 191 -14.73 -24.16 -6.29
C TRP A 191 -13.75 -24.41 -5.13
N LYS A 192 -14.18 -24.20 -3.88
CA LYS A 192 -13.37 -24.51 -2.69
C LYS A 192 -13.06 -26.01 -2.58
N SER A 193 -13.98 -26.87 -3.02
CA SER A 193 -13.79 -28.33 -3.01
C SER A 193 -12.88 -28.86 -4.13
N THR A 194 -12.62 -28.05 -5.16
CA THR A 194 -11.75 -28.41 -6.30
C THR A 194 -10.29 -28.01 -6.07
N LYS A 195 -9.99 -27.37 -4.93
CA LYS A 195 -8.64 -27.02 -4.48
C LYS A 195 -8.01 -28.13 -3.65
#